data_AF-A0AAU7JSH7-F1
#
_entry.id   AF-A0AAU7JSH7-F1
#
_cell.length_a   1.000
_cell.length_b   1.000
_cell.length_c   1.000
_cell.angle_alpha   90.00
_cell.angle_beta   90.00
_cell.angle_gamma   90.00
#
_symmetry.space_group_name_H-M   'P 1'
#
loop_
_entity.id
_entity.type
_entity.pdbx_description
1 polymer ?
#
loop_
_entity_poly.entity_id
_entity_poly.type
_entity_poly.pdbx_seq_one_letter_code
_entity_poly.pdbx_strand_id
1 'polypeptide(L)'
;MTQRRLGRRGAAALATSTSLEEGLVALRQTAYGRMVHPGQDLAEAQRAVTAAWLWNVRVLAGWSPRQGVVLLRPLVAPLEVANTLDHLQRLQGHAVPPPHQLGGLATAWPRLARTTSAADLRTVLASSAWGDPGETAPRAVGLYLRAVLAEQVVSLVPTAGSWAAGALALTLAGLLDQDGGSTLPLAVPAARVLGRGALQARTLAALREALPSDARWALADVDDLADLWRAESRWWTRVEQDAAALVHHAGSGREPVVGAVALLAVDAWRVRAALERAADGGRVMEAFDAVA
;
A
#
# COMPACT_ATOMS: atom_id res chain seq x y z
N MET A 1 -2.98 14.61 -14.70
CA MET A 1 -3.17 13.25 -14.12
C MET A 1 -4.03 13.27 -12.86
N THR A 2 -3.75 14.15 -11.89
CA THR A 2 -4.52 14.26 -10.62
C THR A 2 -5.99 14.63 -10.76
N GLN A 3 -6.38 15.28 -11.88
CA GLN A 3 -7.76 15.60 -12.23
C GLN A 3 -8.58 14.39 -12.73
N ARG A 4 -7.93 13.26 -13.03
CA ARG A 4 -8.60 12.02 -13.49
C ARG A 4 -9.05 11.11 -12.33
N ARG A 5 -8.87 11.56 -11.09
CA ARG A 5 -9.31 10.87 -9.88
C ARG A 5 -10.83 10.90 -9.76
N LEU A 6 -11.41 9.89 -9.12
CA LEU A 6 -12.82 9.90 -8.75
C LEU A 6 -13.08 10.91 -7.61
N GLY A 7 -12.12 11.04 -6.70
CA GLY A 7 -12.17 11.93 -5.54
C GLY A 7 -13.16 11.47 -4.47
N ARG A 8 -13.17 12.17 -3.34
CA ARG A 8 -14.05 11.87 -2.19
C ARG A 8 -15.52 11.77 -2.56
N ARG A 9 -16.05 12.80 -3.22
CA ARG A 9 -17.46 12.86 -3.62
C ARG A 9 -17.84 11.71 -4.54
N GLY A 10 -17.00 11.39 -5.53
CA GLY A 10 -17.28 10.30 -6.46
C GLY A 10 -17.20 8.93 -5.79
N ALA A 11 -16.24 8.72 -4.88
CA ALA A 11 -16.13 7.48 -4.12
C ALA A 11 -17.29 7.31 -3.12
N ALA A 12 -17.74 8.38 -2.48
CA ALA A 12 -18.93 8.35 -1.62
C ALA A 12 -20.20 8.03 -2.42
N ALA A 13 -20.36 8.61 -3.61
CA ALA A 13 -21.46 8.26 -4.51
C ALA A 13 -21.40 6.78 -4.93
N LEU A 14 -20.19 6.26 -5.25
CA LEU A 14 -19.99 4.85 -5.56
C LEU A 14 -20.34 3.93 -4.38
N ALA A 15 -20.00 4.32 -3.15
CA ALA A 15 -20.31 3.53 -1.95
C ALA A 15 -21.82 3.44 -1.67
N THR A 16 -22.61 4.39 -2.18
CA THR A 16 -24.08 4.38 -2.07
C THR A 16 -24.78 3.52 -3.13
N SER A 17 -24.02 2.93 -4.06
CA SER A 17 -24.58 1.96 -5.01
C SER A 17 -25.20 0.77 -4.28
N THR A 18 -26.34 0.31 -4.78
CA THR A 18 -27.14 -0.75 -4.16
C THR A 18 -26.63 -2.16 -4.46
N SER A 19 -25.65 -2.27 -5.35
CA SER A 19 -24.98 -3.52 -5.71
C SER A 19 -23.59 -3.25 -6.28
N LEU A 20 -22.74 -4.27 -6.27
CA LEU A 20 -21.43 -4.24 -6.94
C LEU A 20 -21.59 -3.87 -8.42
N GLU A 21 -22.52 -4.53 -9.14
CA GLU A 21 -22.73 -4.34 -10.57
C GLU A 21 -23.07 -2.88 -10.92
N GLU A 22 -23.95 -2.24 -10.14
CA GLU A 22 -24.24 -0.80 -10.28
C GLU A 22 -22.97 0.05 -10.10
N GLY A 23 -22.13 -0.29 -9.11
CA GLY A 23 -20.85 0.38 -8.90
C GLY A 23 -19.86 0.20 -10.06
N LEU A 24 -19.78 -1.00 -10.64
CA LEU A 24 -18.93 -1.27 -11.82
C LEU A 24 -19.40 -0.48 -13.05
N VAL A 25 -20.72 -0.39 -13.26
CA VAL A 25 -21.30 0.44 -14.33
C VAL A 25 -20.95 1.91 -14.13
N ALA A 26 -21.03 2.43 -12.90
CA ALA A 26 -20.65 3.80 -12.58
C ALA A 26 -19.16 4.08 -12.86
N LEU A 27 -18.27 3.14 -12.52
CA LEU A 27 -16.83 3.29 -12.75
C LEU A 27 -16.44 3.27 -14.24
N ARG A 28 -17.25 2.68 -15.11
CA ARG A 28 -16.97 2.58 -16.56
C ARG A 28 -16.76 3.94 -17.23
N GLN A 29 -17.43 5.00 -16.75
CA GLN A 29 -17.33 6.35 -17.32
C GLN A 29 -16.20 7.19 -16.70
N THR A 30 -15.36 6.57 -15.86
CA THR A 30 -14.28 7.25 -15.14
C THR A 30 -12.91 6.81 -15.67
N ALA A 31 -11.83 7.32 -15.06
CA ALA A 31 -10.48 6.87 -15.38
C ALA A 31 -10.21 5.37 -15.09
N TYR A 32 -11.09 4.71 -14.33
CA TYR A 32 -11.02 3.28 -14.02
C TYR A 32 -11.63 2.39 -15.10
N GLY A 33 -12.50 2.93 -15.97
CA GLY A 33 -13.31 2.17 -16.93
C GLY A 33 -12.53 1.42 -18.02
N ARG A 34 -11.21 1.66 -18.13
CA ARG A 34 -10.33 0.87 -19.00
C ARG A 34 -10.09 -0.54 -18.46
N MET A 35 -10.09 -0.72 -17.14
CA MET A 35 -9.74 -1.98 -16.48
C MET A 35 -10.93 -2.58 -15.73
N VAL A 36 -11.86 -1.74 -15.29
CA VAL A 36 -13.07 -2.14 -14.58
C VAL A 36 -14.19 -2.38 -15.58
N HIS A 37 -14.82 -3.56 -15.50
CA HIS A 37 -15.87 -4.00 -16.41
C HIS A 37 -17.01 -4.68 -15.65
N PRO A 38 -18.27 -4.54 -16.12
CA PRO A 38 -19.40 -5.36 -15.70
C PRO A 38 -19.08 -6.85 -15.66
N GLY A 39 -19.65 -7.56 -14.66
CA GLY A 39 -19.45 -8.99 -14.49
C GLY A 39 -18.15 -9.43 -13.80
N GLN A 40 -17.29 -8.48 -13.40
CA GLN A 40 -16.18 -8.78 -12.48
C GLN A 40 -16.71 -9.06 -11.07
N ASP A 41 -16.10 -10.02 -10.38
CA ASP A 41 -16.30 -10.13 -8.94
C ASP A 41 -15.61 -8.97 -8.18
N LEU A 42 -15.87 -8.85 -6.88
CA LEU A 42 -15.30 -7.76 -6.07
C LEU A 42 -13.77 -7.77 -6.08
N ALA A 43 -13.15 -8.95 -5.99
CA ALA A 43 -11.70 -9.07 -5.95
C ALA A 43 -11.06 -8.69 -7.29
N GLU A 44 -11.65 -9.13 -8.39
CA GLU A 44 -11.28 -8.75 -9.75
C GLU A 44 -11.40 -7.24 -9.97
N ALA A 45 -12.52 -6.63 -9.55
CA ALA A 45 -12.75 -5.20 -9.66
C ALA A 45 -11.75 -4.38 -8.84
N GLN A 46 -11.52 -4.75 -7.58
CA GLN A 46 -10.53 -4.07 -6.72
C GLN A 46 -9.10 -4.18 -7.29
N ARG A 47 -8.78 -5.34 -7.90
CA ARG A 47 -7.51 -5.56 -8.58
C ARG A 47 -7.39 -4.72 -9.86
N ALA A 48 -8.48 -4.59 -10.62
CA ALA A 48 -8.56 -3.73 -11.80
C ALA A 48 -8.37 -2.25 -11.46
N VAL A 49 -8.94 -1.77 -10.35
CA VAL A 49 -8.72 -0.40 -9.83
C VAL A 49 -7.23 -0.18 -9.52
N THR A 50 -6.60 -1.15 -8.86
CA THR A 50 -5.15 -1.12 -8.57
C THR A 50 -4.32 -1.13 -9.86
N ALA A 51 -4.73 -1.91 -10.87
CA ALA A 51 -4.08 -1.95 -12.18
C ALA A 51 -4.21 -0.61 -12.93
N ALA A 52 -5.35 0.07 -12.82
CA ALA A 52 -5.55 1.40 -13.39
C ALA A 52 -4.63 2.46 -12.73
N TRP A 53 -4.47 2.39 -11.41
CA TRP A 53 -3.46 3.21 -10.70
C TRP A 53 -2.06 2.95 -11.24
N LEU A 54 -1.62 1.69 -11.28
CA LEU A 54 -0.29 1.32 -11.78
C LEU A 54 -0.08 1.76 -13.24
N TRP A 55 -1.10 1.65 -14.09
CA TRP A 55 -1.03 2.15 -15.46
C TRP A 55 -0.72 3.65 -15.49
N ASN A 56 -1.42 4.45 -14.67
CA ASN A 56 -1.17 5.89 -14.60
C ASN A 56 0.25 6.20 -14.12
N VAL A 57 0.77 5.46 -13.13
CA VAL A 57 2.16 5.63 -12.67
C VAL A 57 3.17 5.21 -13.75
N ARG A 58 2.89 4.16 -14.53
CA ARG A 58 3.74 3.76 -15.67
C ARG A 58 3.74 4.80 -16.78
N VAL A 59 2.61 5.44 -17.05
CA VAL A 59 2.56 6.58 -17.97
C VAL A 59 3.47 7.70 -17.43
N LEU A 60 3.33 8.11 -16.16
CA LEU A 60 4.21 9.12 -15.55
C LEU A 60 5.69 8.74 -15.63
N ALA A 61 6.02 7.47 -15.38
CA ALA A 61 7.38 6.95 -15.49
C ALA A 61 7.93 7.03 -16.92
N GLY A 62 7.09 6.81 -17.93
CA GLY A 62 7.47 6.92 -19.35
C GLY A 62 7.82 8.34 -19.79
N TRP A 63 7.27 9.36 -19.11
CA TRP A 63 7.62 10.78 -19.34
C TRP A 63 8.71 11.28 -18.39
N SER A 64 9.17 10.46 -17.44
CA SER A 64 10.16 10.86 -16.44
C SER A 64 11.59 10.55 -16.91
N PRO A 65 12.57 11.41 -16.60
CA PRO A 65 13.98 11.05 -16.73
C PRO A 65 14.31 9.80 -15.90
N ARG A 66 15.42 9.12 -16.21
CA ARG A 66 15.86 7.90 -15.49
C ARG A 66 15.87 8.07 -13.96
N GLN A 67 16.29 9.24 -13.47
CA GLN A 67 16.30 9.57 -12.04
C GLN A 67 14.89 9.63 -11.43
N GLY A 68 13.87 10.05 -12.18
CA GLY A 68 12.48 10.05 -11.73
C GLY A 68 11.93 8.63 -11.56
N VAL A 69 12.32 7.70 -12.45
CA VAL A 69 11.91 6.28 -12.34
C VAL A 69 12.44 5.64 -11.07
N VAL A 70 13.66 5.98 -10.63
CA VAL A 70 14.23 5.47 -9.37
C VAL A 70 13.37 5.86 -8.16
N LEU A 71 12.81 7.08 -8.14
CA LEU A 71 11.93 7.56 -7.07
C LEU A 71 10.55 6.92 -7.09
N LEU A 72 10.07 6.55 -8.28
CA LEU A 72 8.76 5.92 -8.45
C LEU A 72 8.75 4.45 -7.99
N ARG A 73 9.89 3.75 -8.07
CA ARG A 73 9.97 2.33 -7.71
C ARG A 73 9.52 2.05 -6.27
N PRO A 74 10.04 2.72 -5.22
CA PRO A 74 9.53 2.52 -3.86
C PRO A 74 8.04 2.80 -3.72
N LEU A 75 7.50 3.81 -4.43
CA LEU A 75 6.09 4.19 -4.32
C LEU A 75 5.12 3.15 -4.91
N VAL A 76 5.57 2.33 -5.86
CA VAL A 76 4.75 1.22 -6.43
C VAL A 76 5.19 -0.16 -5.93
N ALA A 77 6.25 -0.24 -5.14
CA ALA A 77 6.79 -1.48 -4.62
C ALA A 77 5.80 -2.30 -3.75
N PRO A 78 4.74 -1.75 -3.10
CA PRO A 78 3.68 -2.58 -2.51
C PRO A 78 3.08 -3.61 -3.48
N LEU A 79 3.02 -3.29 -4.79
CA LEU A 79 2.51 -4.21 -5.80
C LEU A 79 3.50 -5.32 -6.15
N GLU A 80 4.80 -5.05 -6.03
CA GLU A 80 5.82 -6.08 -6.14
C GLU A 80 5.83 -7.01 -4.91
N VAL A 81 5.61 -6.45 -3.72
CA VAL A 81 5.38 -7.25 -2.51
C VAL A 81 4.16 -8.16 -2.70
N ALA A 82 3.03 -7.61 -3.16
CA ALA A 82 1.82 -8.39 -3.45
C ALA A 82 2.10 -9.52 -4.47
N ASN A 83 2.76 -9.21 -5.60
CA ASN A 83 3.15 -10.22 -6.57
C ASN A 83 4.04 -11.32 -5.98
N THR A 84 4.97 -10.96 -5.08
CA THR A 84 5.88 -11.91 -4.43
C THR A 84 5.13 -12.83 -3.49
N LEU A 85 4.18 -12.30 -2.72
CA LEU A 85 3.34 -13.08 -1.80
C LEU A 85 2.37 -14.00 -2.55
N ASP A 86 1.70 -13.49 -3.60
CA ASP A 86 0.88 -14.30 -4.50
C ASP A 86 1.71 -15.42 -5.15
N HIS A 87 2.96 -15.14 -5.53
CA HIS A 87 3.84 -16.16 -6.11
C HIS A 87 4.24 -17.22 -5.08
N LEU A 88 4.56 -16.83 -3.83
CA LEU A 88 4.80 -17.80 -2.76
C LEU A 88 3.60 -18.70 -2.51
N GLN A 89 2.39 -18.14 -2.48
CA GLN A 89 1.14 -18.88 -2.36
C GLN A 89 0.95 -19.83 -3.55
N ARG A 90 1.24 -19.39 -4.78
CA ARG A 90 1.21 -20.25 -5.99
C ARG A 90 2.17 -21.43 -5.89
N LEU A 91 3.39 -21.20 -5.39
CA LEU A 91 4.39 -22.24 -5.19
C LEU A 91 3.96 -23.28 -4.12
N GLN A 92 3.02 -22.90 -3.25
CA GLN A 92 2.37 -23.79 -2.27
C GLN A 92 1.10 -24.48 -2.84
N GLY A 93 0.77 -24.26 -4.12
CA GLY A 93 -0.37 -24.87 -4.78
C GLY A 93 -1.68 -24.09 -4.67
N HIS A 94 -1.67 -22.87 -4.09
CA HIS A 94 -2.86 -22.04 -4.00
C HIS A 94 -3.18 -21.35 -5.33
N ALA A 95 -4.48 -21.24 -5.63
CA ALA A 95 -4.96 -20.39 -6.71
C ALA A 95 -4.74 -18.92 -6.33
N VAL A 96 -4.09 -18.17 -7.21
CA VAL A 96 -3.79 -16.75 -7.01
C VAL A 96 -4.04 -15.98 -8.30
N PRO A 97 -4.35 -14.67 -8.19
CA PRO A 97 -4.58 -13.87 -9.38
C PRO A 97 -3.30 -13.68 -10.23
N PRO A 98 -3.45 -13.25 -11.50
CA PRO A 98 -2.31 -12.90 -12.35
C PRO A 98 -1.50 -11.75 -11.73
N PRO A 99 -0.16 -11.71 -11.86
CA PRO A 99 0.64 -10.66 -11.24
C PRO A 99 0.37 -9.27 -11.84
N HIS A 100 0.51 -8.22 -11.01
CA HIS A 100 0.52 -6.83 -11.44
C HIS A 100 1.66 -6.57 -12.43
N GLN A 101 1.35 -5.89 -13.53
CA GLN A 101 2.29 -5.64 -14.63
C GLN A 101 3.11 -4.37 -14.38
N LEU A 102 4.15 -4.50 -13.55
CA LEU A 102 5.03 -3.40 -13.12
C LEU A 102 5.85 -2.77 -14.26
N GLY A 103 6.20 -3.56 -15.29
CA GLY A 103 7.08 -3.11 -16.37
C GLY A 103 8.45 -2.64 -15.84
N GLY A 104 8.94 -1.50 -16.34
CA GLY A 104 10.23 -0.92 -15.92
C GLY A 104 10.30 -0.44 -14.46
N LEU A 105 9.17 -0.42 -13.75
CA LEU A 105 9.09 -0.11 -12.32
C LEU A 105 9.35 -1.32 -11.42
N ALA A 106 9.51 -2.52 -11.99
CA ALA A 106 9.92 -3.68 -11.20
C ALA A 106 11.37 -3.55 -10.70
N THR A 107 11.62 -4.09 -9.50
CA THR A 107 12.93 -4.18 -8.87
C THR A 107 13.53 -5.57 -9.07
N ALA A 108 12.86 -6.61 -8.60
CA ALA A 108 13.28 -8.01 -8.67
C ALA A 108 12.24 -8.92 -9.35
N TRP A 109 11.00 -8.44 -9.53
CA TRP A 109 9.88 -9.23 -10.02
C TRP A 109 10.16 -10.14 -11.24
N PRO A 110 10.82 -9.70 -12.33
CA PRO A 110 11.11 -10.59 -13.47
C PRO A 110 12.00 -11.79 -13.13
N ARG A 111 12.86 -11.66 -12.11
CA ARG A 111 13.65 -12.78 -11.59
C ARG A 111 12.82 -13.65 -10.66
N LEU A 112 12.05 -13.04 -9.75
CA LEU A 112 11.18 -13.74 -8.81
C LEU A 112 10.11 -14.58 -9.52
N ALA A 113 9.47 -14.05 -10.56
CA ALA A 113 8.43 -14.74 -11.31
C ALA A 113 8.90 -16.03 -12.00
N ARG A 114 10.23 -16.22 -12.16
CA ARG A 114 10.83 -17.42 -12.77
C ARG A 114 11.22 -18.49 -11.76
N THR A 115 11.09 -18.22 -10.46
CA THR A 115 11.43 -19.19 -9.42
C THR A 115 10.37 -20.29 -9.37
N THR A 116 10.79 -21.52 -9.14
CA THR A 116 9.92 -22.70 -9.09
C THR A 116 9.81 -23.30 -7.69
N SER A 117 10.54 -22.75 -6.71
CA SER A 117 10.45 -23.13 -5.30
C SER A 117 10.57 -21.90 -4.38
N ALA A 118 10.09 -22.02 -3.14
CA ALA A 118 10.19 -20.96 -2.15
C ALA A 118 11.65 -20.69 -1.73
N ALA A 119 12.52 -21.71 -1.78
CA ALA A 119 13.95 -21.58 -1.51
C ALA A 119 14.67 -20.78 -2.62
N ASP A 120 14.34 -21.05 -3.90
CA ASP A 120 14.87 -20.27 -5.02
C ASP A 120 14.41 -18.82 -4.95
N LEU A 121 13.14 -18.61 -4.58
CA LEU A 121 12.58 -17.28 -4.38
C LEU A 121 13.36 -16.50 -3.31
N ARG A 122 13.63 -17.11 -2.16
CA ARG A 122 14.45 -16.51 -1.10
C ARG A 122 15.86 -16.17 -1.60
N THR A 123 16.48 -17.05 -2.39
CA THR A 123 17.79 -16.80 -2.98
C THR A 123 17.78 -15.58 -3.92
N VAL A 124 16.72 -15.44 -4.72
CA VAL A 124 16.53 -14.26 -5.59
C VAL A 124 16.29 -12.99 -4.76
N LEU A 125 15.50 -13.06 -3.68
CA LEU A 125 15.29 -11.93 -2.77
C LEU A 125 16.61 -11.48 -2.13
N ALA A 126 17.38 -12.43 -1.58
CA ALA A 126 18.67 -12.19 -0.93
C ALA A 126 19.69 -11.48 -1.84
N SER A 127 19.65 -11.75 -3.15
CA SER A 127 20.50 -11.11 -4.16
C SER A 127 19.88 -9.87 -4.83
N SER A 128 18.81 -9.32 -4.24
CA SER A 128 18.10 -8.15 -4.76
C SER A 128 18.10 -7.00 -3.74
N ALA A 129 17.57 -5.85 -4.14
CA ALA A 129 17.39 -4.73 -3.21
C ALA A 129 16.41 -5.02 -2.07
N TRP A 130 15.66 -6.13 -2.14
CA TRP A 130 14.81 -6.60 -1.05
C TRP A 130 15.61 -7.25 0.09
N GLY A 131 16.77 -7.85 -0.19
CA GLY A 131 17.56 -8.59 0.80
C GLY A 131 16.92 -9.92 1.24
N ASP A 132 17.53 -10.57 2.24
CA ASP A 132 17.12 -11.91 2.69
C ASP A 132 16.09 -11.83 3.83
N PRO A 133 14.84 -12.32 3.64
CA PRO A 133 13.86 -12.41 4.72
C PRO A 133 14.22 -13.43 5.81
N GLY A 134 15.22 -14.30 5.61
CA GLY A 134 15.63 -15.32 6.58
C GLY A 134 14.78 -16.59 6.58
N GLU A 135 13.55 -16.50 6.08
CA GLU A 135 12.59 -17.60 6.00
C GLU A 135 11.70 -17.51 4.74
N THR A 136 10.84 -18.51 4.54
CA THR A 136 10.01 -18.64 3.34
C THR A 136 8.50 -18.60 3.60
N ALA A 137 8.08 -18.48 4.87
CA ALA A 137 6.67 -18.38 5.21
C ALA A 137 6.07 -17.07 4.65
N PRO A 138 4.95 -17.10 3.91
CA PRO A 138 4.39 -15.91 3.25
C PRO A 138 4.16 -14.72 4.20
N ARG A 139 3.65 -14.98 5.41
CA ARG A 139 3.43 -13.93 6.42
C ARG A 139 4.73 -13.23 6.79
N ALA A 140 5.77 -13.99 7.11
CA ALA A 140 7.04 -13.44 7.53
C ALA A 140 7.78 -12.71 6.41
N VAL A 141 7.81 -13.29 5.21
CA VAL A 141 8.34 -12.62 4.01
C VAL A 141 7.59 -11.31 3.79
N GLY A 142 6.26 -11.31 3.93
CA GLY A 142 5.43 -10.11 3.77
C GLY A 142 5.72 -9.02 4.81
N LEU A 143 6.01 -9.38 6.05
CA LEU A 143 6.39 -8.43 7.10
C LEU A 143 7.78 -7.86 6.84
N TYR A 144 8.74 -8.70 6.49
CA TYR A 144 10.10 -8.29 6.12
C TYR A 144 10.09 -7.31 4.94
N LEU A 145 9.42 -7.66 3.84
CA LEU A 145 9.38 -6.82 2.64
C LEU A 145 8.72 -5.46 2.90
N ARG A 146 7.67 -5.40 3.74
CA ARG A 146 7.05 -4.13 4.14
C ARG A 146 8.00 -3.25 4.95
N ALA A 147 8.82 -3.83 5.83
CA ALA A 147 9.81 -3.08 6.59
C ALA A 147 10.97 -2.59 5.72
N VAL A 148 11.47 -3.42 4.80
CA VAL A 148 12.47 -3.01 3.79
C VAL A 148 11.92 -1.91 2.89
N LEU A 149 10.65 -2.02 2.49
CA LEU A 149 9.98 -0.97 1.73
C LEU A 149 9.96 0.36 2.51
N ALA A 150 9.58 0.32 3.80
CA ALA A 150 9.55 1.54 4.61
C ALA A 150 10.95 2.18 4.71
N GLU A 151 11.99 1.37 4.91
CA GLU A 151 13.39 1.82 4.91
C GLU A 151 13.78 2.46 3.57
N GLN A 152 13.43 1.83 2.45
CA GLN A 152 13.69 2.35 1.12
C GLN A 152 12.96 3.68 0.87
N VAL A 153 11.70 3.82 1.29
CA VAL A 153 10.95 5.07 1.13
C VAL A 153 11.58 6.19 1.97
N VAL A 154 11.92 5.93 3.24
CA VAL A 154 12.61 6.90 4.10
C VAL A 154 13.92 7.37 3.48
N SER A 155 14.70 6.45 2.88
CA SER A 155 15.99 6.77 2.28
C SER A 155 15.89 7.45 0.90
N LEU A 156 14.97 7.02 0.04
CA LEU A 156 14.94 7.40 -1.37
C LEU A 156 13.89 8.47 -1.68
N VAL A 157 12.84 8.58 -0.87
CA VAL A 157 11.75 9.53 -1.05
C VAL A 157 11.45 10.23 0.28
N PRO A 158 12.36 11.12 0.77
CA PRO A 158 12.22 11.72 2.10
C PRO A 158 10.88 12.43 2.34
N THR A 159 10.27 13.00 1.29
CA THR A 159 8.95 13.63 1.37
C THR A 159 7.80 12.67 1.70
N ALA A 160 8.01 11.36 1.51
CA ALA A 160 7.10 10.28 1.87
C ALA A 160 7.60 9.47 3.09
N GLY A 161 8.72 9.87 3.70
CA GLY A 161 9.37 9.11 4.78
C GLY A 161 8.48 8.96 6.02
N SER A 162 7.82 10.04 6.45
CA SER A 162 6.89 10.02 7.58
C SER A 162 5.66 9.14 7.32
N TRP A 163 5.19 9.07 6.06
CA TRP A 163 4.10 8.17 5.66
C TRP A 163 4.54 6.72 5.82
N ALA A 164 5.72 6.37 5.28
CA ALA A 164 6.27 5.02 5.39
C ALA A 164 6.54 4.59 6.85
N ALA A 165 7.10 5.49 7.66
CA ALA A 165 7.32 5.24 9.08
C ALA A 165 6.00 5.02 9.83
N GLY A 166 4.97 5.83 9.56
CA GLY A 166 3.63 5.66 10.11
C GLY A 166 2.98 4.31 9.70
N ALA A 167 3.10 3.90 8.44
CA ALA A 167 2.57 2.63 7.96
C ALA A 167 3.26 1.42 8.62
N LEU A 168 4.59 1.51 8.84
CA LEU A 168 5.32 0.48 9.56
C LEU A 168 4.94 0.43 11.05
N ALA A 169 4.66 1.58 11.67
CA ALA A 169 4.17 1.64 13.04
C ALA A 169 2.80 0.97 13.19
N LEU A 170 1.87 1.20 12.24
CA LEU A 170 0.58 0.50 12.17
C LEU A 170 0.79 -1.02 12.00
N THR A 171 1.75 -1.42 11.17
CA THR A 171 2.11 -2.84 11.00
C THR A 171 2.58 -3.46 12.31
N LEU A 172 3.42 -2.77 13.10
CA LEU A 172 3.83 -3.25 14.42
C LEU A 172 2.68 -3.32 15.42
N ALA A 173 1.78 -2.33 15.42
CA ALA A 173 0.61 -2.35 16.30
C ALA A 173 -0.31 -3.54 15.99
N GLY A 174 -0.53 -3.86 14.71
CA GLY A 174 -1.30 -5.04 14.30
C GLY A 174 -0.63 -6.39 14.61
N LEU A 175 0.67 -6.42 14.95
CA LEU A 175 1.33 -7.63 15.46
C LEU A 175 1.07 -7.83 16.97
N LEU A 176 0.81 -6.74 17.72
CA LEU A 176 0.43 -6.82 19.12
C LEU A 176 -0.96 -7.44 19.28
N ASP A 177 -1.87 -7.14 18.35
CA ASP A 177 -3.23 -7.69 18.30
C ASP A 177 -3.27 -9.21 18.05
N GLN A 178 -2.27 -9.73 17.33
CA GLN A 178 -2.22 -11.15 16.95
C GLN A 178 -1.51 -12.03 18.00
N ASP A 179 -1.81 -11.82 19.30
CA ASP A 179 -1.26 -12.56 20.45
C ASP A 179 0.26 -12.79 20.37
N GLY A 180 1.03 -11.69 20.35
CA GLY A 180 2.50 -11.78 20.44
C GLY A 180 3.20 -12.18 19.13
N GLY A 181 2.63 -11.79 17.99
CA GLY A 181 3.24 -11.98 16.67
C GLY A 181 4.73 -11.59 16.66
N SER A 182 5.59 -12.53 16.26
CA SER A 182 7.04 -12.34 16.28
C SER A 182 7.48 -11.16 15.40
N THR A 183 8.26 -10.24 15.97
CA THR A 183 8.87 -9.13 15.22
C THR A 183 10.19 -9.53 14.55
N LEU A 184 10.70 -10.74 14.82
CA LEU A 184 11.97 -11.24 14.27
C LEU A 184 12.08 -11.08 12.75
N PRO A 185 11.05 -11.38 11.94
CA PRO A 185 11.16 -11.29 10.49
C PRO A 185 11.43 -9.86 10.00
N LEU A 186 11.01 -8.82 10.73
CA LEU A 186 11.19 -7.43 10.31
C LEU A 186 12.23 -6.65 11.14
N ALA A 187 12.87 -7.29 12.12
CA ALA A 187 13.60 -6.60 13.18
C ALA A 187 14.70 -5.67 12.67
N VAL A 188 15.52 -6.11 11.72
CA VAL A 188 16.64 -5.30 11.20
C VAL A 188 16.16 -4.06 10.44
N PRO A 189 15.37 -4.18 9.35
CA PRO A 189 14.90 -3.01 8.61
C PRO A 189 13.99 -2.12 9.46
N ALA A 190 13.12 -2.70 10.30
CA ALA A 190 12.24 -1.90 11.14
C ALA A 190 12.97 -1.11 12.23
N ALA A 191 14.06 -1.66 12.80
CA ALA A 191 14.88 -0.93 13.76
C ALA A 191 15.54 0.32 13.15
N ARG A 192 15.85 0.30 11.83
CA ARG A 192 16.43 1.46 11.13
C ARG A 192 15.42 2.59 10.91
N VAL A 193 14.13 2.26 10.88
CA VAL A 193 13.05 3.23 10.65
C VAL A 193 12.42 3.71 11.96
N LEU A 194 12.10 2.78 12.87
CA LEU A 194 11.34 3.07 14.10
C LEU A 194 12.18 2.99 15.37
N GLY A 195 13.43 2.56 15.27
CA GLY A 195 14.28 2.32 16.44
C GLY A 195 14.00 0.98 17.14
N ARG A 196 14.96 0.54 17.95
CA ARG A 196 14.88 -0.75 18.67
C ARG A 196 13.82 -0.75 19.77
N GLY A 197 13.57 0.40 20.41
CA GLY A 197 12.56 0.52 21.47
C GLY A 197 11.17 0.14 20.99
N ALA A 198 10.77 0.60 19.80
CA ALA A 198 9.48 0.25 19.20
C ALA A 198 9.30 -1.26 18.99
N LEU A 199 10.36 -2.00 18.65
CA LEU A 199 10.32 -3.46 18.46
C LEU A 199 10.26 -4.25 19.78
N GLN A 200 10.69 -3.62 20.87
CA GLN A 200 10.67 -4.21 22.22
C GLN A 200 9.34 -3.95 22.94
N ALA A 201 8.53 -3.01 22.44
CA ALA A 201 7.21 -2.75 22.99
C ALA A 201 6.33 -4.02 22.96
N ARG A 202 5.54 -4.19 24.01
CA ARG A 202 4.59 -5.32 24.18
C ARG A 202 3.16 -4.85 24.41
N THR A 203 2.95 -3.54 24.48
CA THR A 203 1.64 -2.91 24.62
C THR A 203 1.58 -1.74 23.64
N LEU A 204 0.35 -1.34 23.26
CA LEU A 204 0.14 -0.21 22.37
C LEU A 204 0.68 1.10 22.96
N ALA A 205 0.51 1.31 24.27
CA ALA A 205 1.06 2.47 24.98
C ALA A 205 2.60 2.51 24.91
N ALA A 206 3.28 1.41 25.24
CA ALA A 206 4.74 1.34 25.17
C ALA A 206 5.26 1.52 23.73
N LEU A 207 4.51 1.03 22.74
CA LEU A 207 4.85 1.25 21.32
C LEU A 207 4.77 2.75 20.99
N ARG A 208 3.66 3.42 21.32
CA ARG A 208 3.45 4.86 21.08
C ARG A 208 4.57 5.72 21.69
N GLU A 209 4.98 5.41 22.92
CA GLU A 209 6.06 6.12 23.61
C GLU A 209 7.42 5.93 22.94
N ALA A 210 7.71 4.70 22.49
CA ALA A 210 8.98 4.36 21.87
C ALA A 210 9.11 4.80 20.39
N LEU A 211 8.01 5.16 19.73
CA LEU A 211 8.03 5.60 18.34
C LEU A 211 8.72 6.97 18.16
N PRO A 212 9.50 7.14 17.07
CA PRO A 212 10.02 8.45 16.68
C PRO A 212 8.88 9.40 16.29
N SER A 213 9.12 10.71 16.35
CA SER A 213 8.12 11.75 16.02
C SER A 213 7.47 11.54 14.65
N ASP A 214 8.26 11.16 13.65
CA ASP A 214 7.84 10.96 12.26
C ASP A 214 6.89 9.77 12.06
N ALA A 215 6.79 8.87 13.04
CA ALA A 215 5.90 7.71 13.03
C ALA A 215 4.78 7.79 14.07
N ARG A 216 5.01 8.50 15.19
CA ARG A 216 4.11 8.54 16.35
C ARG A 216 2.71 9.06 16.00
N TRP A 217 2.61 10.01 15.07
CA TRP A 217 1.33 10.58 14.63
C TRP A 217 0.35 9.53 14.11
N ALA A 218 0.84 8.42 13.55
CA ALA A 218 -0.01 7.36 13.00
C ALA A 218 -0.84 6.67 14.09
N LEU A 219 -0.31 6.59 15.32
CA LEU A 219 -0.96 5.98 16.49
C LEU A 219 -1.42 7.00 17.53
N ALA A 220 -1.46 8.30 17.19
CA ALA A 220 -2.01 9.32 18.09
C ALA A 220 -3.46 8.97 18.47
N ASP A 221 -3.90 9.19 19.70
CA ASP A 221 -5.30 9.00 20.11
C ASP A 221 -5.88 7.59 19.82
N VAL A 222 -5.02 6.57 19.73
CA VAL A 222 -5.42 5.16 19.62
C VAL A 222 -5.10 4.49 20.95
N ASP A 223 -6.14 4.20 21.72
CA ASP A 223 -6.00 3.61 23.06
C ASP A 223 -6.28 2.10 23.08
N ASP A 224 -7.00 1.59 22.08
CA ASP A 224 -7.30 0.16 21.89
C ASP A 224 -6.84 -0.33 20.50
N LEU A 225 -6.42 -1.59 20.42
CA LEU A 225 -6.09 -2.27 19.16
C LEU A 225 -7.32 -2.40 18.26
N ALA A 226 -8.52 -2.46 18.83
CA ALA A 226 -9.78 -2.41 18.09
C ALA A 226 -9.96 -1.10 17.28
N ASP A 227 -9.25 -0.02 17.63
CA ASP A 227 -9.30 1.26 16.94
C ASP A 227 -8.23 1.41 15.82
N LEU A 228 -7.44 0.38 15.53
CA LEU A 228 -6.39 0.46 14.51
C LEU A 228 -6.92 0.79 13.11
N TRP A 229 -8.15 0.42 12.78
CA TRP A 229 -8.77 0.79 11.50
C TRP A 229 -9.00 2.30 11.37
N ARG A 230 -9.28 3.01 12.49
CA ARG A 230 -9.38 4.48 12.52
C ARG A 230 -8.01 5.10 12.30
N ALA A 231 -6.99 4.50 12.89
CA ALA A 231 -5.60 4.92 12.73
C ALA A 231 -5.14 4.81 11.27
N GLU A 232 -5.48 3.71 10.59
CA GLU A 232 -5.22 3.52 9.16
C GLU A 232 -5.99 4.54 8.31
N SER A 233 -7.27 4.78 8.60
CA SER A 233 -8.08 5.77 7.88
C SER A 233 -7.51 7.19 8.01
N ARG A 234 -7.02 7.56 9.21
CA ARG A 234 -6.30 8.82 9.44
C ARG A 234 -4.98 8.87 8.69
N TRP A 235 -4.26 7.76 8.62
CA TRP A 235 -3.02 7.66 7.84
C TRP A 235 -3.26 8.01 6.37
N TRP A 236 -4.27 7.40 5.74
CA TRP A 236 -4.65 7.73 4.36
C TRP A 236 -5.09 9.19 4.20
N THR A 237 -5.86 9.73 5.16
CA THR A 237 -6.25 11.14 5.15
C THR A 237 -5.04 12.08 5.21
N ARG A 238 -4.03 11.77 6.04
CA ARG A 238 -2.80 12.56 6.13
C ARG A 238 -2.00 12.49 4.83
N VAL A 239 -1.85 11.29 4.25
CA VAL A 239 -1.20 11.11 2.94
C VAL A 239 -1.89 11.95 1.87
N GLU A 240 -3.22 11.98 1.85
CA GLU A 240 -3.97 12.81 0.89
C GLU A 240 -3.68 14.30 1.04
N GLN A 241 -3.70 14.81 2.27
CA GLN A 241 -3.45 16.22 2.57
C GLN A 241 -2.01 16.64 2.19
N ASP A 242 -1.03 15.86 2.63
CA ASP A 242 0.38 16.12 2.33
C ASP A 242 0.65 16.01 0.83
N ALA A 243 0.09 15.01 0.16
CA ALA A 243 0.24 14.83 -1.29
C ALA A 243 -0.43 15.96 -2.09
N ALA A 244 -1.58 16.47 -1.65
CA ALA A 244 -2.19 17.66 -2.24
C ALA A 244 -1.28 18.88 -2.07
N ALA A 245 -0.71 19.08 -0.89
CA ALA A 245 0.23 20.17 -0.65
C ALA A 245 1.47 20.07 -1.55
N LEU A 246 2.04 18.86 -1.73
CA LEU A 246 3.16 18.60 -2.63
C LEU A 246 2.82 18.90 -4.11
N VAL A 247 1.58 18.71 -4.54
CA VAL A 247 1.17 19.06 -5.91
C VAL A 247 0.92 20.57 -6.08
N HIS A 248 0.41 21.24 -5.05
CA HIS A 248 0.03 22.66 -5.12
C HIS A 248 1.18 23.63 -4.85
N HIS A 249 2.12 23.30 -3.96
CA HIS A 249 3.14 24.23 -3.46
C HIS A 249 4.56 23.90 -3.95
N ALA A 250 4.74 22.79 -4.67
CA ALA A 250 6.06 22.46 -5.17
C ALA A 250 6.42 23.27 -6.42
N GLY A 251 7.66 23.78 -6.43
CA GLY A 251 8.27 24.32 -7.65
C GLY A 251 8.53 23.23 -8.70
N SER A 252 9.43 23.48 -9.65
CA SER A 252 9.79 22.56 -10.74
C SER A 252 10.57 21.28 -10.32
N GLY A 253 10.41 20.83 -9.07
CA GLY A 253 11.10 19.70 -8.47
C GLY A 253 10.42 18.34 -8.67
N ARG A 254 10.79 17.36 -7.84
CA ARG A 254 10.31 15.95 -7.89
C ARG A 254 9.07 15.72 -7.05
N GLU A 255 8.80 16.65 -6.13
CA GLU A 255 7.71 16.66 -5.17
C GLU A 255 6.31 16.57 -5.82
N PRO A 256 6.00 17.27 -6.93
CA PRO A 256 4.69 17.14 -7.58
C PRO A 256 4.43 15.72 -8.09
N VAL A 257 5.49 15.00 -8.51
CA VAL A 257 5.36 13.62 -9.01
C VAL A 257 5.05 12.67 -7.85
N VAL A 258 5.75 12.82 -6.72
CA VAL A 258 5.47 12.03 -5.49
C VAL A 258 4.04 12.29 -5.02
N GLY A 259 3.63 13.56 -4.93
CA GLY A 259 2.27 13.94 -4.56
C GLY A 259 1.22 13.40 -5.53
N ALA A 260 1.46 13.47 -6.84
CA ALA A 260 0.53 12.92 -7.83
C ALA A 260 0.35 11.40 -7.70
N VAL A 261 1.44 10.65 -7.47
CA VAL A 261 1.38 9.19 -7.28
C VAL A 261 0.63 8.83 -6.00
N ALA A 262 0.91 9.53 -4.90
CA ALA A 262 0.22 9.34 -3.63
C ALA A 262 -1.27 9.68 -3.72
N LEU A 263 -1.65 10.78 -4.37
CA LEU A 263 -3.06 11.13 -4.59
C LEU A 263 -3.81 10.09 -5.42
N LEU A 264 -3.15 9.48 -6.42
CA LEU A 264 -3.76 8.39 -7.19
C LEU A 264 -3.86 7.10 -6.37
N ALA A 265 -2.90 6.82 -5.49
CA ALA A 265 -2.95 5.67 -4.59
C ALA A 265 -4.08 5.79 -3.56
N VAL A 266 -4.24 6.97 -2.95
CA VAL A 266 -5.37 7.31 -2.06
C VAL A 266 -6.70 7.12 -2.79
N ASP A 267 -6.81 7.61 -4.02
CA ASP A 267 -8.03 7.48 -4.82
C ASP A 267 -8.37 6.01 -5.08
N ALA A 268 -7.37 5.21 -5.47
CA ALA A 268 -7.53 3.78 -5.70
C ALA A 268 -7.94 3.03 -4.42
N TRP A 269 -7.35 3.36 -3.26
CA TRP A 269 -7.75 2.82 -1.96
C TRP A 269 -9.21 3.13 -1.66
N ARG A 270 -9.63 4.40 -1.80
CA ARG A 270 -10.99 4.84 -1.51
C ARG A 270 -12.02 4.20 -2.44
N VAL A 271 -11.69 4.08 -3.74
CA VAL A 271 -12.54 3.40 -4.73
C VAL A 271 -12.72 1.92 -4.40
N ARG A 272 -11.66 1.23 -3.96
CA ARG A 272 -11.75 -0.17 -3.55
C ARG A 272 -12.65 -0.37 -2.33
N ALA A 273 -12.54 0.51 -1.33
CA ALA A 273 -13.42 0.50 -0.17
C ALA A 273 -14.87 0.78 -0.58
N ALA A 274 -15.10 1.73 -1.49
CA ALA A 274 -16.44 2.03 -2.01
C ALA A 274 -17.06 0.84 -2.77
N LEU A 275 -16.26 0.08 -3.53
CA LEU A 275 -16.74 -1.15 -4.19
C LEU A 275 -17.12 -2.23 -3.19
N GLU A 276 -16.35 -2.38 -2.12
CA GLU A 276 -16.68 -3.32 -1.03
C GLU A 276 -18.02 -2.95 -0.37
N ARG A 277 -18.24 -1.65 -0.15
CA ARG A 277 -19.51 -1.16 0.36
C ARG A 277 -20.68 -1.37 -0.59
N ALA A 278 -20.47 -1.14 -1.89
CA ALA A 278 -21.48 -1.40 -2.91
C ALA A 278 -21.83 -2.90 -2.99
N ALA A 279 -20.84 -3.78 -2.81
CA ALA A 279 -21.05 -5.23 -2.75
C ALA A 279 -21.91 -5.65 -1.54
N ASP A 280 -21.81 -4.93 -0.42
CA ASP A 280 -22.66 -5.10 0.78
C ASP A 280 -24.05 -4.43 0.66
N GLY A 281 -24.40 -3.91 -0.52
CA GLY A 281 -25.69 -3.28 -0.80
C GLY A 281 -25.84 -1.84 -0.30
N GLY A 282 -24.72 -1.11 -0.11
CA GLY A 282 -24.73 0.33 0.12
C GLY A 282 -25.34 0.80 1.45
N ARG A 283 -25.53 -0.10 2.42
CA ARG A 283 -26.06 0.27 3.76
C ARG A 283 -25.12 1.30 4.42
N VAL A 284 -25.60 2.20 5.28
CA VAL A 284 -24.68 3.07 6.04
C VAL A 284 -24.07 2.25 7.17
N MET A 285 -22.75 2.11 7.22
CA MET A 285 -22.02 1.54 8.34
C MET A 285 -21.10 2.62 8.90
N GLU A 286 -21.10 2.84 10.21
CA GLU A 286 -20.34 3.91 10.90
C GLU A 286 -18.84 3.94 10.52
N ALA A 287 -18.29 2.82 10.04
CA ALA A 287 -16.93 2.70 9.54
C ALA A 287 -16.63 3.52 8.26
N PHE A 288 -17.62 3.83 7.43
CA PHE A 288 -17.39 4.50 6.14
C PHE A 288 -17.31 6.04 6.25
N ASP A 289 -17.94 6.65 7.25
CA ASP A 289 -17.84 8.10 7.50
C ASP A 289 -16.41 8.53 7.86
N ALA A 290 -15.58 7.59 8.34
CA ALA A 290 -14.15 7.82 8.59
C ALA A 290 -13.28 7.71 7.32
N VAL A 291 -13.81 7.13 6.23
CA VAL A 291 -13.11 6.85 4.95
C VAL A 291 -13.56 7.81 3.83
N ALA A 292 -14.78 8.35 3.92
CA ALA A 292 -15.37 9.33 2.99
C ALA A 292 -14.74 10.74 3.13
#